data_AF-A0A7Z2RLA0-F1
#
_entry.id   AF-A0A7Z2RLA0-F1
#
_cell.length_a   1.000
_cell.length_b   1.000
_cell.length_c   1.000
_cell.angle_alpha   90.00
_cell.angle_beta   90.00
_cell.angle_gamma   90.00
#
_symmetry.space_group_name_H-M   'P 1'
#
loop_
_entity.id
_entity.type
_entity.pdbx_description
1 polymer ?
#
loop_
_entity_poly.entity_id
_entity_poly.type
_entity_poly.pdbx_seq_one_letter_code
_entity_poly.pdbx_strand_id
1 'polypeptide(L)'
;MSGTNYQEVSKEDLQELEYTRLDLLNDFKEQLAVFCDYLNVDIDQHAALQSLDTATAYILSSPHYVPSRKGDVKISVLGYLNLKLIEQVKSTASGIVKTLATQIADSSQKLPCNDIALKGSVDSIAIKLTQRHLFGYKRFYDVESIPEVPTLRNNDLSALCERHLLERVEERYTAQYHRYRLWDGKAIALLSSYLFDVKSEEHNFFDSKNLIHLLDNIPEPITKERFKDECIECWEDLYANGPCHAYTELAYPDENGVIFEEYVPLNMVSEEVWDSLYERYKSKLKEHVEFTQ
;
A
#
# COMPACT_ATOMS: atom_id res chain seq x y z
N MET A 1 -39.17 10.25 -35.45
CA MET A 1 -37.72 10.19 -35.73
C MET A 1 -37.05 11.31 -34.93
N SER A 2 -36.44 10.98 -33.79
CA SER A 2 -35.66 11.96 -33.01
C SER A 2 -34.30 12.11 -33.69
N GLY A 3 -34.14 13.14 -34.52
CA GLY A 3 -32.83 13.50 -35.05
C GLY A 3 -31.93 13.87 -33.88
N THR A 4 -30.89 13.07 -33.65
CA THR A 4 -29.79 13.44 -32.77
C THR A 4 -29.17 14.71 -33.38
N ASN A 5 -29.41 15.88 -32.76
CA ASN A 5 -28.78 17.13 -33.18
C ASN A 5 -27.29 17.04 -32.85
N TYR A 6 -26.49 16.60 -33.82
CA TYR A 6 -25.04 16.72 -33.76
C TYR A 6 -24.70 18.20 -33.86
N GLN A 7 -24.00 18.73 -32.85
CA GLN A 7 -23.36 20.04 -32.95
C GLN A 7 -22.04 19.85 -33.69
N GLU A 8 -21.91 20.45 -34.87
CA GLU A 8 -20.64 20.50 -35.58
C GLU A 8 -19.66 21.40 -34.80
N VAL A 9 -18.45 20.91 -34.61
CA VAL A 9 -17.34 21.66 -34.00
C VAL A 9 -16.79 22.62 -35.03
N SER A 10 -16.60 23.89 -34.67
CA SER A 10 -16.03 24.85 -35.61
C SER A 10 -14.56 24.54 -35.90
N LYS A 11 -14.03 25.06 -37.02
CA LYS A 11 -12.60 24.91 -37.35
C LYS A 11 -11.70 25.58 -36.31
N GLU A 12 -12.16 26.69 -35.72
CA GLU A 12 -11.44 27.42 -34.69
C GLU A 12 -11.39 26.61 -33.38
N ASP A 13 -12.53 26.03 -32.98
CA ASP A 13 -12.62 25.14 -31.82
C ASP A 13 -11.73 23.89 -31.97
N LEU A 14 -11.70 23.29 -33.18
CA LEU A 14 -10.81 22.15 -33.46
C LEU A 14 -9.33 22.54 -33.38
N GLN A 15 -8.99 23.75 -33.81
CA GLN A 15 -7.62 24.25 -33.70
C GLN A 15 -7.22 24.51 -32.25
N GLU A 16 -8.13 25.06 -31.43
CA GLU A 16 -7.91 25.24 -29.99
C GLU A 16 -7.72 23.89 -29.27
N LEU A 17 -8.54 22.89 -29.60
CA LEU A 17 -8.40 21.53 -29.07
C LEU A 17 -7.09 20.87 -29.49
N GLU A 18 -6.62 21.12 -30.71
CA GLU A 18 -5.33 20.59 -31.17
C GLU A 18 -4.16 21.21 -30.40
N TYR A 19 -4.18 22.52 -30.12
CA TYR A 19 -3.18 23.14 -29.25
C TYR A 19 -3.21 22.52 -27.84
N THR A 20 -4.42 22.37 -27.27
CA THR A 20 -4.59 21.74 -25.96
C THR A 20 -4.06 20.30 -25.95
N ARG A 21 -4.32 19.54 -27.02
CA ARG A 21 -3.83 18.18 -27.19
C ARG A 21 -2.30 18.11 -27.21
N LEU A 22 -1.65 18.99 -27.98
CA LEU A 22 -0.19 19.06 -28.07
C LEU A 22 0.44 19.46 -26.73
N ASP A 23 -0.16 20.40 -26.01
CA ASP A 23 0.30 20.78 -24.67
C ASP A 23 0.18 19.61 -23.68
N LEU A 24 -0.95 18.89 -23.68
CA LEU A 24 -1.14 17.69 -22.85
C LEU A 24 -0.13 16.58 -23.17
N LEU A 25 0.20 16.38 -24.46
CA LEU A 25 1.20 15.40 -24.88
C LEU A 25 2.61 15.78 -24.42
N ASN A 26 2.96 17.06 -24.50
CA ASN A 26 4.24 17.56 -24.02
C ASN A 26 4.36 17.41 -22.50
N ASP A 27 3.31 17.78 -21.75
CA ASP A 27 3.26 17.63 -20.30
C ASP A 27 3.39 16.16 -19.88
N PHE A 28 2.68 15.27 -20.56
CA PHE A 28 2.76 13.83 -20.33
C PHE A 28 4.18 13.30 -20.60
N LYS A 29 4.80 13.72 -21.70
CA LYS A 29 6.17 13.33 -22.06
C LYS A 29 7.17 13.79 -21.01
N GLU A 30 7.11 15.06 -20.59
CA GLU A 30 8.01 15.63 -19.58
C GLU A 30 7.85 14.91 -18.24
N GLN A 31 6.61 14.71 -17.77
CA GLN A 31 6.36 14.04 -16.49
C GLN A 31 6.74 12.56 -16.52
N LEU A 32 6.50 11.85 -17.63
CA LEU A 32 6.88 10.45 -17.78
C LEU A 32 8.41 10.29 -17.75
N ALA A 33 9.15 11.19 -18.40
CA ALA A 33 10.61 11.19 -18.36
C ALA A 33 11.13 11.38 -16.93
N VAL A 34 10.62 12.37 -16.21
CA VAL A 34 10.98 12.61 -14.80
C VAL A 34 10.68 11.39 -13.93
N PHE A 35 9.50 10.78 -14.10
CA PHE A 35 9.12 9.57 -13.37
C PHE A 35 10.09 8.42 -13.64
N CYS A 36 10.45 8.17 -14.91
CA CYS A 36 11.38 7.11 -15.28
C CYS A 36 12.78 7.37 -14.72
N ASP A 37 13.27 8.60 -14.82
CA ASP A 37 14.60 8.99 -14.37
C ASP A 37 14.75 8.88 -12.85
N TYR A 38 13.78 9.39 -12.09
CA TYR A 38 13.81 9.35 -10.62
C TYR A 38 13.69 7.94 -10.05
N LEU A 39 12.84 7.11 -10.66
CA LEU A 39 12.56 5.77 -10.18
C LEU A 39 13.39 4.68 -10.86
N ASN A 40 14.34 5.05 -11.72
CA ASN A 40 15.18 4.14 -12.49
C ASN A 40 14.37 3.06 -13.25
N VAL A 41 13.30 3.51 -13.92
CA VAL A 41 12.36 2.62 -14.64
C VAL A 41 12.65 2.64 -16.14
N ASP A 42 12.78 1.46 -16.74
CA ASP A 42 12.90 1.29 -18.19
C ASP A 42 11.53 1.07 -18.85
N ILE A 43 10.78 2.15 -19.04
CA ILE A 43 9.54 2.17 -19.83
C ILE A 43 9.86 2.65 -21.25
N ASP A 44 9.27 2.02 -22.27
CA ASP A 44 9.30 2.52 -23.64
C ASP A 44 8.45 3.80 -23.77
N GLN A 45 9.09 4.94 -23.46
CA GLN A 45 8.46 6.26 -23.47
C GLN A 45 7.97 6.65 -24.87
N HIS A 46 8.65 6.18 -25.93
CA HIS A 46 8.27 6.47 -27.30
C HIS A 46 6.96 5.74 -27.66
N ALA A 47 6.86 4.45 -27.35
CA ALA A 47 5.63 3.69 -27.59
C ALA A 47 4.46 4.24 -26.77
N ALA A 48 4.69 4.62 -25.50
CA ALA A 48 3.67 5.22 -24.65
C ALA A 48 3.14 6.54 -25.25
N LEU A 49 4.04 7.44 -25.67
CA LEU A 49 3.67 8.72 -26.27
C LEU A 49 2.95 8.52 -27.61
N GLN A 50 3.44 7.62 -28.47
CA GLN A 50 2.82 7.35 -29.77
C GLN A 50 1.41 6.77 -29.62
N SER A 51 1.20 5.89 -28.63
CA SER A 51 -0.12 5.35 -28.33
C SER A 51 -1.09 6.45 -27.85
N LEU A 52 -0.64 7.34 -26.97
CA LEU A 52 -1.43 8.46 -26.47
C LEU A 52 -1.74 9.49 -27.57
N ASP A 53 -0.76 9.82 -28.41
CA ASP A 53 -0.92 10.69 -29.58
C ASP A 53 -2.00 10.16 -30.53
N THR A 54 -1.93 8.87 -30.85
CA THR A 54 -2.93 8.18 -31.68
C THR A 54 -4.33 8.23 -31.05
N ALA A 55 -4.43 7.91 -29.76
CA ALA A 55 -5.71 7.87 -29.05
C ALA A 55 -6.37 9.27 -28.95
N THR A 56 -5.56 10.29 -28.66
CA THR A 56 -6.05 11.68 -28.55
C THR A 56 -6.39 12.28 -29.91
N ALA A 57 -5.61 11.99 -30.96
CA ALA A 57 -5.95 12.36 -32.33
C ALA A 57 -7.26 11.71 -32.79
N TYR A 58 -7.50 10.45 -32.41
CA TYR A 58 -8.75 9.77 -32.70
C TYR A 58 -9.97 10.49 -32.10
N ILE A 59 -9.87 10.97 -30.85
CA ILE A 59 -10.94 11.74 -30.17
C ILE A 59 -11.32 12.99 -30.97
N LEU A 60 -10.35 13.69 -31.54
CA LEU A 60 -10.59 14.89 -32.36
C LEU A 60 -11.11 14.56 -33.76
N SER A 61 -10.67 13.44 -34.34
CA SER A 61 -11.08 13.01 -35.68
C SER A 61 -12.50 12.43 -35.75
N SER A 62 -13.04 11.95 -34.62
CA SER A 62 -14.37 11.33 -34.56
C SER A 62 -15.14 11.83 -33.33
N PRO A 63 -15.59 13.11 -33.33
CA PRO A 63 -16.27 13.72 -32.19
C PRO A 63 -17.68 13.12 -32.04
N HIS A 64 -17.79 11.98 -31.38
CA HIS A 64 -19.08 11.40 -31.00
C HIS A 64 -19.63 12.15 -29.79
N TYR A 65 -20.20 13.33 -30.04
CA TYR A 65 -20.88 14.10 -28.99
C TYR A 65 -22.31 13.56 -28.81
N VAL A 66 -22.50 12.76 -27.76
CA VAL A 66 -23.83 12.48 -27.23
C VAL A 66 -24.02 13.39 -26.00
N PRO A 67 -24.83 14.45 -26.09
CA PRO A 67 -25.05 15.34 -24.95
C PRO A 67 -25.63 14.56 -23.77
N SER A 68 -24.81 14.24 -22.77
CA SER A 68 -25.27 13.66 -21.52
C SER A 68 -25.87 14.77 -20.65
N ARG A 69 -27.20 14.81 -20.50
CA ARG A 69 -27.84 15.63 -19.48
C ARG A 69 -27.57 15.02 -18.10
N LYS A 70 -26.62 15.59 -17.35
CA LYS A 70 -26.52 15.41 -15.89
C LYS A 70 -26.81 16.75 -15.24
N GLY A 71 -28.05 16.95 -14.79
CA GLY A 71 -28.52 18.24 -14.26
C GLY A 71 -28.62 19.33 -15.35
N ASP A 72 -29.14 20.50 -14.99
CA ASP A 72 -29.47 21.61 -15.91
C ASP A 72 -28.23 22.31 -16.57
N VAL A 73 -27.05 21.72 -16.50
CA VAL A 73 -25.81 22.27 -17.08
C VAL A 73 -25.56 21.65 -18.46
N LYS A 74 -25.67 22.46 -19.52
CA LYS A 74 -25.24 22.07 -20.88
C LYS A 74 -23.73 22.30 -21.01
N ILE A 75 -22.94 21.23 -21.07
CA ILE A 75 -21.51 21.31 -21.43
C ILE A 75 -21.41 21.56 -22.94
N SER A 76 -20.52 22.45 -23.38
CA SER A 76 -20.26 22.67 -24.81
C SER A 76 -19.52 21.47 -25.43
N VAL A 77 -19.64 21.26 -26.74
CA VAL A 77 -18.88 20.19 -27.43
C VAL A 77 -17.37 20.36 -27.22
N LEU A 78 -16.89 21.60 -27.27
CA LEU A 78 -15.51 21.97 -26.95
C LEU A 78 -15.11 21.49 -25.54
N GLY A 79 -15.92 21.82 -24.53
CA GLY A 79 -15.67 21.40 -23.15
C GLY A 79 -15.71 19.88 -22.98
N TYR A 80 -16.62 19.19 -23.66
CA TYR A 80 -16.71 17.73 -23.63
C TYR A 80 -15.45 17.07 -24.23
N LEU A 81 -15.01 17.52 -25.40
CA LEU A 81 -13.83 16.97 -26.06
C LEU A 81 -12.56 17.26 -25.25
N ASN A 82 -12.44 18.46 -24.68
CA ASN A 82 -11.33 18.80 -23.80
C ASN A 82 -11.28 17.85 -22.57
N LEU A 83 -12.41 17.63 -21.90
CA LEU A 83 -12.49 16.66 -20.80
C LEU A 83 -12.07 15.26 -21.24
N LYS A 84 -12.48 14.82 -22.44
CA LYS A 84 -12.10 13.51 -22.99
C LYS A 84 -10.60 13.40 -23.24
N LEU A 85 -9.95 14.44 -23.73
CA LEU A 85 -8.49 14.48 -23.88
C LEU A 85 -7.80 14.33 -22.53
N ILE A 86 -8.23 15.11 -21.53
CA ILE A 86 -7.67 15.06 -20.16
C ILE A 86 -7.88 13.67 -19.54
N GLU A 87 -9.08 13.11 -19.64
CA GLU A 87 -9.40 11.75 -19.14
C GLU A 87 -8.51 10.70 -19.81
N GLN A 88 -8.28 10.80 -21.12
CA GLN A 88 -7.44 9.86 -21.86
C GLN A 88 -5.98 9.90 -21.41
N VAL A 89 -5.45 11.09 -21.17
CA VAL A 89 -4.08 11.31 -20.67
C VAL A 89 -3.94 10.74 -19.26
N LYS A 90 -4.86 11.05 -18.34
CA LYS A 90 -4.88 10.52 -16.97
C LYS A 90 -5.00 8.99 -16.94
N SER A 91 -5.89 8.43 -17.76
CA SER A 91 -6.09 6.98 -17.88
C SER A 91 -4.82 6.28 -18.37
N THR A 92 -4.13 6.87 -19.35
CA THR A 92 -2.88 6.32 -19.89
C THR A 92 -1.77 6.32 -18.83
N ALA A 93 -1.60 7.43 -18.10
CA ALA A 93 -0.66 7.54 -16.99
C ALA A 93 -0.93 6.48 -15.89
N SER A 94 -2.19 6.36 -15.46
CA SER A 94 -2.59 5.35 -14.48
C SER A 94 -2.37 3.91 -14.98
N GLY A 95 -2.62 3.65 -16.27
CA GLY A 95 -2.39 2.35 -16.90
C GLY A 95 -0.92 1.93 -16.90
N ILE A 96 0.00 2.86 -17.17
CA ILE A 96 1.45 2.64 -17.10
C ILE A 96 1.85 2.25 -15.68
N VAL A 97 1.47 3.06 -14.69
CA VAL A 97 1.83 2.85 -13.28
C VAL A 97 1.24 1.55 -12.75
N LYS A 98 0.00 1.22 -13.11
CA LYS A 98 -0.64 -0.05 -12.75
C LYS A 98 0.09 -1.25 -13.34
N THR A 99 0.57 -1.14 -14.58
CA THR A 99 1.33 -2.21 -15.24
C THR A 99 2.66 -2.44 -14.52
N LEU A 100 3.39 -1.37 -14.22
CA LEU A 100 4.63 -1.43 -13.45
C LEU A 100 4.40 -2.00 -12.05
N ALA A 101 3.40 -1.51 -11.33
CA ALA A 101 3.03 -2.01 -10.01
C ALA A 101 2.72 -3.51 -10.01
N THR A 102 2.05 -3.98 -11.07
CA THR A 102 1.77 -5.41 -11.26
C THR A 102 3.07 -6.21 -11.42
N GLN A 103 4.01 -5.74 -12.23
CA GLN A 103 5.30 -6.41 -12.41
C GLN A 103 6.12 -6.45 -11.11
N ILE A 104 6.10 -5.37 -10.33
CA ILE A 104 6.78 -5.29 -9.02
C ILE A 104 6.16 -6.29 -8.04
N ALA A 105 4.84 -6.25 -7.84
CA ALA A 105 4.15 -7.14 -6.91
C ALA A 105 4.30 -8.61 -7.33
N ASP A 106 4.13 -8.92 -8.62
CA ASP A 106 4.25 -10.29 -9.15
C ASP A 106 5.69 -10.83 -9.04
N SER A 107 6.71 -9.97 -8.89
CA SER A 107 8.09 -10.40 -8.64
C SER A 107 8.28 -11.14 -7.31
N SER A 108 7.37 -10.96 -6.35
CA SER A 108 7.34 -11.68 -5.07
C SER A 108 7.28 -13.19 -5.24
N GLN A 109 6.61 -13.69 -6.29
CA GLN A 109 6.48 -15.13 -6.56
C GLN A 109 7.82 -15.84 -6.80
N LYS A 110 8.86 -15.08 -7.20
CA LYS A 110 10.20 -15.60 -7.45
C LYS A 110 11.04 -15.69 -6.17
N LEU A 111 10.55 -15.14 -5.06
CA LEU A 111 11.26 -15.07 -3.80
C LEU A 111 10.92 -16.29 -2.94
N PRO A 112 11.88 -16.78 -2.12
CA PRO A 112 11.57 -17.79 -1.12
C PRO A 112 10.61 -17.20 -0.07
N CYS A 113 9.75 -18.03 0.51
CA CYS A 113 8.73 -17.56 1.47
C CYS A 113 9.32 -16.87 2.71
N ASN A 114 10.59 -17.11 3.04
CA ASN A 114 11.28 -16.49 4.18
C ASN A 114 12.11 -15.26 3.80
N ASP A 115 12.01 -14.77 2.55
CA ASP A 115 12.74 -13.60 2.09
C ASP A 115 12.38 -12.36 2.90
N ILE A 116 13.38 -11.57 3.25
CA ILE A 116 13.22 -10.32 4.02
C ILE A 116 12.33 -9.28 3.31
N ALA A 117 12.24 -9.29 1.98
CA ALA A 117 11.32 -8.42 1.24
C ALA A 117 9.84 -8.72 1.51
N LEU A 118 9.53 -9.95 1.95
CA LEU A 118 8.17 -10.42 2.19
C LEU A 118 7.77 -10.37 3.68
N LYS A 119 8.52 -9.63 4.50
CA LYS A 119 8.27 -9.50 5.95
C LYS A 119 7.60 -8.16 6.29
N GLY A 120 6.85 -8.06 7.38
CA GLY A 120 6.20 -6.81 7.81
C GLY A 120 4.82 -6.56 7.15
N SER A 121 4.24 -5.37 7.35
CA SER A 121 2.97 -4.98 6.72
C SER A 121 3.01 -5.06 5.19
N VAL A 122 1.82 -5.04 4.59
CA VAL A 122 1.69 -4.94 3.15
C VAL A 122 2.33 -3.66 2.59
N ASP A 123 2.26 -2.55 3.32
CA ASP A 123 2.95 -1.30 2.98
C ASP A 123 4.47 -1.49 2.98
N SER A 124 5.04 -2.04 4.06
CA SER A 124 6.47 -2.34 4.14
C SER A 124 6.93 -3.30 3.04
N ILE A 125 6.14 -4.33 2.74
CA ILE A 125 6.40 -5.28 1.66
C ILE A 125 6.35 -4.54 0.31
N ALA A 126 5.36 -3.68 0.07
CA ALA A 126 5.23 -2.91 -1.16
C ALA A 126 6.45 -2.01 -1.40
N ILE A 127 6.91 -1.31 -0.35
CA ILE A 127 8.13 -0.50 -0.42
C ILE A 127 9.34 -1.37 -0.73
N LYS A 128 9.53 -2.50 -0.03
CA LYS A 128 10.69 -3.38 -0.22
C LYS A 128 10.71 -4.05 -1.58
N LEU A 129 9.57 -4.51 -2.07
CA LEU A 129 9.44 -5.06 -3.42
C LEU A 129 9.78 -4.00 -4.46
N THR A 130 9.27 -2.77 -4.28
CA THR A 130 9.57 -1.63 -5.17
C THR A 130 11.06 -1.30 -5.16
N GLN A 131 11.65 -1.13 -3.97
CA GLN A 131 13.08 -0.86 -3.81
C GLN A 131 13.96 -1.94 -4.42
N ARG A 132 13.59 -3.21 -4.22
CA ARG A 132 14.32 -4.34 -4.80
C ARG A 132 14.20 -4.37 -6.31
N HIS A 133 13.00 -4.15 -6.84
CA HIS A 133 12.73 -4.24 -8.27
C HIS A 133 13.42 -3.12 -9.05
N LEU A 134 13.33 -1.89 -8.55
CA LEU A 134 13.81 -0.69 -9.25
C LEU A 134 15.30 -0.42 -9.03
N PHE A 135 15.80 -0.70 -7.83
CA PHE A 135 17.17 -0.34 -7.43
C PHE A 135 18.04 -1.55 -7.07
N GLY A 136 17.49 -2.77 -7.10
CA GLY A 136 18.26 -4.00 -6.82
C GLY A 136 18.57 -4.24 -5.34
N TYR A 137 17.95 -3.49 -4.42
CA TYR A 137 18.22 -3.62 -2.99
C TYR A 137 17.78 -4.97 -2.43
N LYS A 138 18.74 -5.73 -1.86
CA LYS A 138 18.49 -7.04 -1.23
C LYS A 138 18.45 -6.98 0.29
N ARG A 139 19.14 -6.01 0.88
CA ARG A 139 19.24 -5.77 2.33
C ARG A 139 18.53 -4.46 2.61
N PHE A 140 17.61 -4.43 3.57
CA PHE A 140 16.73 -3.29 3.83
C PHE A 140 17.05 -2.56 5.15
N TYR A 141 18.25 -2.75 5.71
CA TYR A 141 18.61 -2.16 7.02
C TYR A 141 19.15 -0.73 6.91
N ASP A 142 19.67 -0.34 5.73
CA ASP A 142 20.33 0.95 5.46
C ASP A 142 19.97 1.50 4.07
N VAL A 143 18.71 1.32 3.62
CA VAL A 143 18.31 1.67 2.26
C VAL A 143 17.77 3.09 2.19
N GLU A 144 18.21 3.83 1.17
CA GLU A 144 17.65 5.14 0.86
C GLU A 144 16.15 5.04 0.52
N SER A 145 15.38 6.01 1.02
CA SER A 145 13.96 6.11 0.68
C SER A 145 13.76 6.17 -0.82
N ILE A 146 12.64 5.63 -1.31
CA ILE A 146 12.25 5.81 -2.71
C ILE A 146 12.13 7.33 -2.95
N PRO A 147 12.80 7.87 -3.97
CA PRO A 147 12.85 9.32 -4.18
C PRO A 147 11.47 9.85 -4.56
N GLU A 148 11.11 11.00 -3.98
CA GLU A 148 9.87 11.71 -4.32
C GLU A 148 9.96 12.26 -5.74
N VAL A 149 8.99 11.92 -6.58
CA VAL A 149 8.94 12.35 -7.98
C VAL A 149 8.31 13.73 -8.05
N PRO A 150 9.04 14.76 -8.53
CA PRO A 150 8.49 16.11 -8.60
C PRO A 150 7.36 16.18 -9.63
N THR A 151 6.30 16.90 -9.30
CA THR A 151 5.21 17.21 -10.24
C THR A 151 5.53 18.50 -10.98
N LEU A 152 5.76 18.42 -12.29
CA LEU A 152 6.23 19.56 -13.08
C LEU A 152 5.16 20.62 -13.34
N ARG A 153 3.87 20.26 -13.44
CA ARG A 153 2.75 21.17 -13.77
C ARG A 153 1.43 20.79 -13.09
N ASN A 154 0.49 21.74 -12.99
CA ASN A 154 -0.86 21.58 -12.40
C ASN A 154 -1.82 20.67 -13.20
N ASN A 155 -1.36 20.07 -14.30
CA ASN A 155 -2.14 19.06 -15.02
C ASN A 155 -1.96 17.75 -14.26
N ASP A 156 -3.00 17.42 -13.50
CA ASP A 156 -3.19 16.33 -12.54
C ASP A 156 -2.85 14.92 -13.10
N LEU A 157 -1.58 14.74 -13.50
CA LEU A 157 -0.87 13.50 -13.80
C LEU A 157 -0.37 12.86 -12.50
N SER A 158 -1.17 12.98 -11.44
CA SER A 158 -0.87 12.49 -10.08
C SER A 158 -0.61 10.99 -10.01
N ALA A 159 -0.92 10.24 -11.09
CA ALA A 159 -0.54 8.85 -11.20
C ALA A 159 0.98 8.63 -11.38
N LEU A 160 1.68 9.54 -12.07
CA LEU A 160 3.14 9.44 -12.32
C LEU A 160 3.94 9.97 -11.13
N CYS A 161 3.74 9.37 -9.95
CA CYS A 161 4.51 9.63 -8.74
C CYS A 161 4.78 8.34 -7.95
N GLU A 162 5.75 8.40 -7.04
CA GLU A 162 6.17 7.29 -6.19
C GLU A 162 5.04 6.82 -5.26
N ARG A 163 4.28 7.75 -4.66
CA ARG A 163 3.18 7.40 -3.76
C ARG A 163 2.11 6.58 -4.48
N HIS A 164 1.70 6.99 -5.68
CA HIS A 164 0.68 6.26 -6.43
C HIS A 164 1.19 4.89 -6.89
N LEU A 165 2.47 4.79 -7.26
CA LEU A 165 3.09 3.50 -7.56
C LEU A 165 3.04 2.56 -6.35
N LEU A 166 3.45 3.03 -5.17
CA LEU A 166 3.44 2.25 -3.93
C LEU A 166 2.02 1.78 -3.57
N GLU A 167 1.04 2.67 -3.60
CA GLU A 167 -0.38 2.33 -3.36
C GLU A 167 -0.84 1.21 -4.32
N ARG A 168 -0.47 1.27 -5.62
CA ARG A 168 -0.85 0.23 -6.59
C ARG A 168 -0.11 -1.09 -6.35
N VAL A 169 1.15 -1.06 -5.90
CA VAL A 169 1.92 -2.27 -5.57
C VAL A 169 1.29 -2.96 -4.37
N GLU A 170 0.99 -2.20 -3.32
CA GLU A 170 0.32 -2.67 -2.11
C GLU A 170 -1.03 -3.32 -2.45
N GLU A 171 -1.90 -2.60 -3.17
CA GLU A 171 -3.21 -3.12 -3.58
C GLU A 171 -3.10 -4.45 -4.33
N ARG A 172 -2.17 -4.54 -5.29
CA ARG A 172 -1.97 -5.75 -6.08
C ARG A 172 -1.43 -6.90 -5.23
N TYR A 173 -0.46 -6.64 -4.35
CA TYR A 173 0.11 -7.65 -3.47
C TYR A 173 -0.94 -8.19 -2.51
N THR A 174 -1.69 -7.29 -1.84
CA THR A 174 -2.80 -7.64 -0.95
C THR A 174 -3.81 -8.53 -1.65
N ALA A 175 -4.21 -8.17 -2.87
CA ALA A 175 -5.27 -8.87 -3.58
C ALA A 175 -4.87 -10.27 -4.10
N GLN A 176 -3.58 -10.59 -4.21
CA GLN A 176 -3.11 -11.80 -4.92
C GLN A 176 -2.17 -12.69 -4.14
N TYR A 177 -1.35 -12.10 -3.26
CA TYR A 177 -0.21 -12.78 -2.64
C TYR A 177 -0.25 -12.75 -1.13
N HIS A 178 -0.81 -11.69 -0.55
CA HIS A 178 -1.02 -11.62 0.89
C HIS A 178 -1.96 -12.74 1.35
N ARG A 179 -1.58 -13.46 2.40
CA ARG A 179 -2.30 -14.64 2.85
C ARG A 179 -2.34 -14.65 4.36
N TYR A 180 -3.40 -14.05 4.92
CA TYR A 180 -3.75 -14.12 6.34
C TYR A 180 -3.40 -15.49 6.97
N ARG A 181 -2.35 -15.54 7.78
CA ARG A 181 -2.09 -16.64 8.70
C ARG A 181 -3.07 -16.51 9.83
N LEU A 182 -3.93 -17.51 9.88
CA LEU A 182 -4.81 -17.75 11.00
C LEU A 182 -3.99 -17.79 12.28
N TRP A 183 -4.56 -17.23 13.36
CA TRP A 183 -4.09 -17.43 14.72
C TRP A 183 -4.10 -18.92 15.07
N ASP A 184 -3.00 -19.59 14.78
CA ASP A 184 -2.80 -20.96 15.20
C ASP A 184 -2.24 -20.99 16.64
N GLY A 185 -2.22 -22.19 17.23
CA GLY A 185 -1.75 -22.36 18.60
C GLY A 185 -0.30 -21.91 18.82
N LYS A 186 0.53 -21.86 17.76
CA LYS A 186 1.92 -21.39 17.82
C LYS A 186 1.98 -19.87 17.86
N ALA A 187 1.24 -19.18 16.99
CA ALA A 187 1.16 -17.71 16.97
C ALA A 187 0.64 -17.16 18.30
N ILE A 188 -0.42 -17.78 18.85
CA ILE A 188 -1.00 -17.45 20.16
C ILE A 188 0.03 -17.64 21.28
N ALA A 189 0.83 -18.71 21.23
CA ALA A 189 1.87 -18.97 22.22
C ALA A 189 2.94 -17.88 22.22
N LEU A 190 3.41 -17.48 21.04
CA LEU A 190 4.47 -16.48 20.90
C LEU A 190 4.00 -15.10 21.35
N LEU A 191 2.78 -14.68 20.98
CA LEU A 191 2.21 -13.42 21.47
C LEU A 191 2.06 -13.45 23.00
N SER A 192 1.56 -14.55 23.56
CA SER A 192 1.45 -14.71 25.01
C SER A 192 2.81 -14.61 25.70
N SER A 193 3.85 -15.25 25.16
CA SER A 193 5.20 -15.11 25.72
C SER A 193 5.72 -13.68 25.62
N TYR A 194 5.45 -12.96 24.54
CA TYR A 194 5.87 -11.57 24.44
C TYR A 194 5.18 -10.66 25.48
N LEU A 195 3.88 -10.83 25.69
CA LEU A 195 3.11 -10.00 26.63
C LEU A 195 3.51 -10.26 28.10
N PHE A 196 3.98 -11.47 28.42
CA PHE A 196 4.05 -11.98 29.79
C PHE A 196 5.40 -12.57 30.22
N ASP A 197 6.22 -13.06 29.29
CA ASP A 197 7.51 -13.71 29.57
C ASP A 197 8.67 -12.79 29.21
N VAL A 198 9.24 -12.09 30.19
CA VAL A 198 10.58 -11.52 30.06
C VAL A 198 11.50 -12.33 30.96
N LYS A 199 11.92 -13.51 30.48
CA LYS A 199 13.05 -14.23 31.08
C LYS A 199 14.21 -14.27 30.10
N SER A 200 15.19 -13.41 30.40
CA SER A 200 16.64 -13.62 30.25
C SER A 200 17.37 -13.21 28.97
N GLU A 201 16.73 -12.63 27.97
CA GLU A 201 17.49 -11.89 26.96
C GLU A 201 17.24 -10.40 27.20
N GLU A 202 18.28 -9.68 27.67
CA GLU A 202 18.42 -8.26 27.35
C GLU A 202 18.39 -8.16 25.82
N HIS A 203 17.19 -8.07 25.25
CA HIS A 203 17.05 -7.65 23.88
C HIS A 203 17.43 -6.16 23.90
N ASN A 204 18.56 -5.83 23.28
CA ASN A 204 19.12 -4.47 23.15
C ASN A 204 18.18 -3.45 22.47
N PHE A 205 16.89 -3.76 22.31
CA PHE A 205 15.95 -3.07 21.44
C PHE A 205 14.67 -2.55 22.13
N PHE A 206 14.36 -2.84 23.41
CA PHE A 206 13.01 -2.56 23.92
C PHE A 206 12.92 -2.08 25.38
N ASP A 207 12.72 -0.77 25.55
CA ASP A 207 12.09 -0.13 26.73
C ASP A 207 10.54 -0.10 26.61
N SER A 208 9.94 -1.00 25.83
CA SER A 208 8.54 -0.89 25.41
C SER A 208 7.53 -1.44 26.42
N LYS A 209 6.30 -0.88 26.42
CA LYS A 209 5.18 -1.34 27.27
C LYS A 209 4.90 -2.84 27.07
N ASN A 210 4.78 -3.58 28.17
CA ASN A 210 4.36 -4.98 28.23
C ASN A 210 3.26 -5.17 29.29
N LEU A 211 2.72 -6.39 29.41
CA LEU A 211 1.63 -6.71 30.34
C LEU A 211 2.07 -7.52 31.56
N ILE A 212 3.37 -7.55 31.88
CA ILE A 212 3.90 -8.23 33.08
C ILE A 212 3.28 -7.67 34.36
N HIS A 213 2.95 -6.39 34.37
CA HIS A 213 2.29 -5.73 35.50
C HIS A 213 0.94 -6.38 35.88
N LEU A 214 0.28 -7.09 34.95
CA LEU A 214 -0.94 -7.87 35.21
C LEU A 214 -0.67 -9.19 35.95
N LEU A 215 0.58 -9.64 36.00
CA LEU A 215 1.05 -10.81 36.76
C LEU A 215 1.55 -10.41 38.15
N ASP A 216 2.30 -9.31 38.25
CA ASP A 216 2.99 -8.93 39.47
C ASP A 216 2.07 -8.24 40.51
N ASN A 217 1.06 -7.50 40.05
CA ASN A 217 0.29 -6.60 40.93
C ASN A 217 -1.13 -7.09 41.28
N ILE A 218 -1.60 -8.18 40.66
CA ILE A 218 -3.00 -8.62 40.80
C ILE A 218 -3.03 -10.14 41.06
N PRO A 219 -3.41 -10.60 42.27
CA PRO A 219 -3.40 -12.03 42.61
C PRO A 219 -4.55 -12.83 41.97
N GLU A 220 -5.52 -12.15 41.38
CA GLU A 220 -6.67 -12.75 40.70
C GLU A 220 -6.75 -12.26 39.24
N PRO A 221 -7.22 -13.09 38.30
CA PRO A 221 -7.31 -12.68 36.91
C PRO A 221 -8.33 -11.55 36.72
N ILE A 222 -7.94 -10.50 35.98
CA ILE A 222 -8.87 -9.44 35.54
C ILE A 222 -9.93 -10.00 34.57
N THR A 223 -11.03 -9.28 34.34
CA THR A 223 -12.07 -9.72 33.40
C THR A 223 -11.54 -9.85 31.96
N LYS A 224 -12.15 -10.74 31.16
CA LYS A 224 -11.74 -10.96 29.75
C LYS A 224 -11.86 -9.67 28.93
N GLU A 225 -12.87 -8.85 29.19
CA GLU A 225 -13.07 -7.56 28.51
C GLU A 225 -11.91 -6.61 28.80
N ARG A 226 -11.54 -6.45 30.07
CA ARG A 226 -10.41 -5.60 30.45
C ARG A 226 -9.09 -6.15 29.91
N PHE A 227 -8.91 -7.47 29.92
CA PHE A 227 -7.75 -8.11 29.33
C PHE A 227 -7.59 -7.80 27.84
N LYS A 228 -8.70 -7.82 27.08
CA LYS A 228 -8.69 -7.44 25.66
C LYS A 228 -8.26 -5.99 25.48
N ASP A 229 -8.83 -5.08 26.26
CA ASP A 229 -8.51 -3.65 26.20
C ASP A 229 -7.02 -3.40 26.47
N GLU A 230 -6.46 -4.00 27.52
CA GLU A 230 -5.03 -3.87 27.87
C GLU A 230 -4.12 -4.48 26.78
N CYS A 231 -4.52 -5.61 26.18
CA CYS A 231 -3.78 -6.20 25.05
C CYS A 231 -3.81 -5.31 23.80
N ILE A 232 -4.97 -4.73 23.48
CA ILE A 232 -5.13 -3.81 22.34
C ILE A 232 -4.31 -2.54 22.55
N GLU A 233 -4.42 -1.90 23.72
CA GLU A 233 -3.68 -0.67 24.05
C GLU A 233 -2.16 -0.93 24.02
N CYS A 234 -1.70 -2.03 24.65
CA CYS A 234 -0.30 -2.42 24.61
C CYS A 234 0.18 -2.64 23.18
N TRP A 235 -0.62 -3.32 22.35
CA TRP A 235 -0.28 -3.57 20.94
C TRP A 235 -0.25 -2.29 20.09
N GLU A 236 -1.21 -1.38 20.27
CA GLU A 236 -1.25 -0.08 19.58
C GLU A 236 -0.07 0.81 19.98
N ASP A 237 0.30 0.84 21.26
CA ASP A 237 1.47 1.58 21.74
C ASP A 237 2.78 0.98 21.23
N LEU A 238 2.87 -0.34 21.11
CA LEU A 238 4.01 -1.03 20.51
C LEU A 238 4.14 -0.75 19.03
N TYR A 239 3.01 -0.67 18.34
CA TYR A 239 2.96 -0.26 16.94
C TYR A 239 3.40 1.20 16.76
N ALA A 240 2.94 2.10 17.64
CA ALA A 240 3.25 3.53 17.56
C ALA A 240 4.69 3.88 17.99
N ASN A 241 5.24 3.19 19.00
CA ASN A 241 6.52 3.52 19.63
C ASN A 241 7.61 2.46 19.42
N GLY A 242 7.31 1.35 18.75
CA GLY A 242 8.31 0.36 18.35
C GLY A 242 9.35 1.01 17.43
N PRO A 243 10.60 0.52 17.40
CA PRO A 243 11.58 1.04 16.47
C PRO A 243 11.05 0.84 15.04
N CYS A 244 10.64 1.93 14.41
CA CYS A 244 10.54 2.07 12.96
C CYS A 244 11.96 1.92 12.36
N HIS A 245 12.56 0.73 12.47
CA HIS A 245 13.51 0.31 11.45
C HIS A 245 12.64 0.13 10.21
N ALA A 246 12.67 1.11 9.31
CA ALA A 246 11.69 1.43 8.26
C ALA A 246 11.24 0.30 7.32
N TYR A 247 11.65 -0.94 7.57
CA TYR A 247 11.50 -2.10 6.70
C TYR A 247 11.27 -3.42 7.46
N THR A 248 11.16 -3.39 8.79
CA THR A 248 10.98 -4.58 9.65
C THR A 248 10.01 -4.29 10.79
N GLU A 249 8.77 -3.93 10.46
CA GLU A 249 7.70 -4.05 11.44
C GLU A 249 7.76 -5.45 12.10
N LEU A 250 7.70 -5.45 13.44
CA LEU A 250 8.00 -6.54 14.37
C LEU A 250 7.85 -7.95 13.77
N ALA A 251 8.98 -8.59 13.48
CA ALA A 251 9.07 -9.98 13.07
C ALA A 251 9.99 -10.70 14.06
N TYR A 252 9.44 -11.56 14.93
CA TYR A 252 10.25 -12.21 15.97
C TYR A 252 11.09 -13.38 15.40
N PRO A 253 12.38 -13.49 15.76
CA PRO A 253 13.26 -14.62 15.40
C PRO A 253 12.82 -15.98 15.97
N ASP A 254 13.09 -17.05 15.20
CA ASP A 254 13.06 -18.50 15.53
C ASP A 254 14.33 -19.12 14.90
N GLU A 255 14.88 -20.18 15.49
CA GLU A 255 16.04 -20.98 15.00
C GLU A 255 15.91 -21.49 13.54
N ASN A 256 14.71 -21.52 12.96
CA ASN A 256 14.41 -22.00 11.60
C ASN A 256 14.01 -20.90 10.60
N GLY A 257 14.09 -19.62 10.99
CA GLY A 257 13.71 -18.52 10.13
C GLY A 257 12.23 -18.15 10.25
N VAL A 258 12.03 -16.98 10.83
CA VAL A 258 10.79 -16.26 11.13
C VAL A 258 9.65 -16.43 10.12
N ILE A 259 8.45 -16.70 10.65
CA ILE A 259 7.21 -16.22 10.05
C ILE A 259 6.31 -15.61 11.14
N PHE A 260 6.29 -14.29 11.21
CA PHE A 260 5.11 -13.54 11.65
C PHE A 260 4.50 -12.95 10.38
N GLU A 261 3.59 -13.71 9.80
CA GLU A 261 2.44 -13.17 9.08
C GLU A 261 1.38 -13.03 10.20
N GLU A 262 0.59 -11.99 10.40
CA GLU A 262 0.20 -10.81 9.65
C GLU A 262 -0.60 -9.94 10.63
N TYR A 263 -0.78 -8.67 10.31
CA TYR A 263 -1.71 -7.79 10.99
C TYR A 263 -3.14 -8.37 10.95
N VAL A 264 -3.53 -9.12 11.98
CA VAL A 264 -4.91 -9.14 12.45
C VAL A 264 -4.90 -8.15 13.61
N PRO A 265 -5.42 -6.93 13.44
CA PRO A 265 -5.51 -6.02 14.56
C PRO A 265 -6.31 -6.73 15.65
N LEU A 266 -5.87 -6.62 16.90
CA LEU A 266 -6.41 -7.42 17.99
C LEU A 266 -7.95 -7.29 18.10
N ASN A 267 -8.51 -6.18 17.61
CA ASN A 267 -9.95 -5.93 17.48
C ASN A 267 -10.69 -6.82 16.43
N MET A 268 -9.99 -7.44 15.48
CA MET A 268 -10.52 -8.32 14.42
C MET A 268 -10.27 -9.81 14.71
N VAL A 269 -9.68 -10.11 15.86
CA VAL A 269 -9.37 -11.47 16.31
C VAL A 269 -10.67 -12.19 16.74
N SER A 270 -10.81 -13.47 16.37
CA SER A 270 -11.98 -14.26 16.76
C SER A 270 -12.03 -14.50 18.27
N GLU A 271 -13.24 -14.73 18.81
CA GLU A 271 -13.40 -15.00 20.25
C GLU A 271 -12.63 -16.23 20.73
N GLU A 272 -12.47 -17.25 19.88
CA GLU A 272 -11.72 -18.48 20.20
C GLU A 272 -10.23 -18.21 20.46
N VAL A 273 -9.66 -17.26 19.73
CA VAL A 273 -8.27 -16.83 19.91
C VAL A 273 -8.16 -16.01 21.19
N TRP A 274 -9.14 -15.15 21.46
CA TRP A 274 -9.20 -14.40 22.70
C TRP A 274 -9.38 -15.30 23.92
N ASP A 275 -10.19 -16.35 23.82
CA ASP A 275 -10.30 -17.39 24.86
C ASP A 275 -8.94 -18.06 25.08
N SER A 276 -8.25 -18.43 24.00
CA SER A 276 -6.94 -19.09 24.07
C SER A 276 -5.85 -18.20 24.69
N LEU A 277 -5.82 -16.91 24.34
CA LEU A 277 -4.90 -15.93 24.94
C LEU A 277 -5.20 -15.72 26.42
N TYR A 278 -6.48 -15.60 26.76
CA TYR A 278 -6.92 -15.37 28.13
C TYR A 278 -6.67 -16.60 29.03
N GLU A 279 -6.87 -17.82 28.53
CA GLU A 279 -6.49 -19.04 29.26
C GLU A 279 -4.99 -19.08 29.54
N ARG A 280 -4.15 -18.72 28.56
CA ARG A 280 -2.70 -18.65 28.76
C ARG A 280 -2.31 -17.59 29.80
N TYR A 281 -2.94 -16.42 29.78
CA TYR A 281 -2.76 -15.41 30.84
C TYR A 281 -3.10 -15.98 32.22
N LYS A 282 -4.25 -16.63 32.38
CA LYS A 282 -4.64 -17.26 33.66
C LYS A 282 -3.66 -18.35 34.09
N SER A 283 -3.19 -19.19 33.18
CA SER A 283 -2.17 -20.21 33.48
C SER A 283 -0.88 -19.57 33.97
N LYS A 284 -0.38 -18.53 33.28
CA LYS A 284 0.84 -17.81 33.66
C LYS A 284 0.69 -17.08 34.99
N LEU A 285 -0.46 -16.45 35.24
CA LEU A 285 -0.74 -15.81 36.52
C LEU A 285 -0.70 -16.81 37.67
N LYS A 286 -1.34 -17.98 37.48
CA LYS A 286 -1.32 -19.06 38.47
C LYS A 286 0.11 -19.54 38.75
N GLU A 287 0.89 -19.81 37.71
CA GLU A 287 2.30 -20.19 37.85
C GLU A 287 3.09 -19.10 38.61
N HIS A 288 2.94 -17.84 38.25
CA HIS A 288 3.64 -16.72 38.87
C HIS A 288 3.31 -16.57 40.36
N VAL A 289 2.03 -16.71 40.74
CA VAL A 289 1.57 -16.68 42.14
C VAL A 289 2.11 -17.88 42.93
N GLU A 290 2.16 -19.07 42.34
CA GLU A 290 2.74 -20.26 42.97
C GLU A 290 4.27 -20.16 43.15
N PHE A 291 4.98 -19.45 42.27
CA PHE A 291 6.43 -19.22 42.36
C PHE A 291 6.85 -18.10 43.34
N THR A 292 5.94 -17.19 43.69
CA THR A 292 6.21 -16.02 44.56
C THR A 292 5.77 -16.21 46.02
N GLN A 293 5.12 -17.34 46.34
CA GLN A 293 4.80 -17.80 47.70
C GLN A 293 5.92 -18.67 48.30
#